data_AF-A0A2A5ECA3-F1
#
_entry.id   AF-A0A2A5ECA3-F1
#
_cell.length_a   1.000
_cell.length_b   1.000
_cell.length_c   1.000
_cell.angle_alpha   90.00
_cell.angle_beta   90.00
_cell.angle_gamma   90.00
#
_symmetry.space_group_name_H-M   'P 1'
#
loop_
_entity.id
_entity.type
_entity.pdbx_description
1 polymer ?
#
loop_
_entity_poly.entity_id
_entity_poly.type
_entity_poly.pdbx_seq_one_letter_code
_entity_poly.pdbx_strand_id
1 'polypeptide(L)'
;MTSMGQSLFFDSLENTLWTSGSFIVDSTISNNNGFGLEKLDSHQDSIKTDRTIWSFKDSLTLSFYDASTNSETLIGRYEYTKENNQLIIAFVKNHPLEYSVGIVSTGNFVLLTKKQEKRNKKRKPNHG
;
A
#
# COMPACT_ATOMS: atom_id res chain seq x y z
N MET A 1 3.53 7.78 -20.02
CA MET A 1 4.54 6.72 -20.16
C MET A 1 4.69 6.05 -18.81
N THR A 2 4.38 4.76 -18.72
CA THR A 2 4.70 3.88 -17.58
C THR A 2 6.20 3.64 -17.54
N SER A 3 6.82 3.69 -16.36
CA SER A 3 8.18 3.16 -16.23
C SER A 3 8.12 1.63 -16.17
N MET A 4 9.13 0.94 -16.71
CA MET A 4 9.15 -0.53 -16.76
C MET A 4 9.03 -1.19 -15.37
N GLY A 5 9.57 -0.55 -14.33
CA GLY A 5 9.41 -1.03 -12.95
C GLY A 5 7.98 -0.96 -12.42
N GLN A 6 7.18 0.03 -12.84
CA GLN A 6 5.77 0.14 -12.44
C GLN A 6 4.95 -0.98 -13.06
N SER A 7 5.19 -1.30 -14.34
CA SER A 7 4.56 -2.43 -15.00
C SER A 7 4.86 -3.74 -14.26
N LEU A 8 6.13 -4.01 -13.95
CA LEU A 8 6.53 -5.21 -13.20
C LEU A 8 5.87 -5.31 -11.82
N PHE A 9 5.71 -4.19 -11.11
CA PHE A 9 4.97 -4.17 -9.85
C PHE A 9 3.52 -4.62 -10.04
N PHE A 10 2.77 -4.01 -10.97
CA PHE A 10 1.37 -4.35 -11.18
C PHE A 10 1.16 -5.76 -11.74
N ASP A 11 2.10 -6.25 -12.55
CA ASP A 11 2.10 -7.61 -13.10
C ASP A 11 2.34 -8.67 -11.99
N SER A 12 3.17 -8.34 -11.00
CA SER A 12 3.52 -9.23 -9.89
C SER A 12 2.68 -9.02 -8.63
N LEU A 13 1.85 -7.96 -8.58
CA LEU A 13 1.13 -7.53 -7.40
C LEU A 13 0.28 -8.65 -6.79
N GLU A 14 -0.47 -9.36 -7.63
CA GLU A 14 -1.40 -10.41 -7.20
C GLU A 14 -0.74 -11.76 -6.93
N ASN A 15 0.44 -11.97 -7.50
CA ASN A 15 1.16 -13.22 -7.43
C ASN A 15 2.24 -13.22 -6.34
N THR A 16 2.43 -12.10 -5.65
CA THR A 16 3.48 -11.93 -4.65
C THR A 16 2.95 -11.31 -3.37
N LEU A 17 3.57 -11.70 -2.25
CA LEU A 17 3.37 -11.02 -0.98
C LEU A 17 4.27 -9.79 -0.89
N TRP A 18 3.73 -8.73 -0.33
CA TRP A 18 4.44 -7.48 -0.10
C TRP A 18 4.54 -7.22 1.40
N THR A 19 5.60 -6.58 1.86
CA THR A 19 5.78 -6.29 3.29
C THR A 19 6.14 -4.85 3.56
N SER A 20 5.75 -4.35 4.72
CA SER A 20 6.15 -3.05 5.26
C SER A 20 6.63 -3.19 6.69
N GLY A 21 7.62 -2.37 7.09
CA GLY A 21 8.32 -2.50 8.38
C GLY A 21 7.59 -2.02 9.63
N SER A 22 6.36 -1.50 9.54
CA SER A 22 5.60 -1.01 10.68
C SER A 22 4.24 -1.68 10.77
N PHE A 23 3.77 -1.97 11.99
CA PHE A 23 2.38 -2.37 12.23
C PHE A 23 1.41 -1.29 11.70
N ILE A 24 0.52 -1.70 10.81
CA ILE A 24 -0.46 -0.81 10.19
C ILE A 24 -1.80 -0.97 10.92
N VAL A 25 -2.32 0.15 11.40
CA VAL A 25 -3.69 0.29 11.90
C VAL A 25 -4.39 1.42 11.16
N ASP A 26 -5.72 1.48 11.23
CA ASP A 26 -6.54 2.48 10.55
C ASP A 26 -6.10 3.93 10.83
N SER A 27 -5.65 4.22 12.05
CA SER A 27 -5.10 5.53 12.43
C SER A 27 -3.77 5.84 11.72
N THR A 28 -2.91 4.84 11.51
CA THR A 28 -1.68 4.96 10.73
C THR A 28 -2.00 5.21 9.25
N ILE A 29 -2.98 4.51 8.68
CA ILE A 29 -3.40 4.68 7.28
C ILE A 29 -3.90 6.10 7.00
N SER A 30 -4.65 6.67 7.94
CA SER A 30 -5.21 8.01 7.79
C SER A 30 -4.12 9.09 7.82
N ASN A 31 -3.13 8.94 8.71
CA ASN A 31 -2.09 9.94 8.94
C ASN A 31 -0.84 9.77 8.09
N ASN A 32 -0.63 8.60 7.50
CA ASN A 32 0.57 8.32 6.72
C ASN A 32 0.45 8.88 5.29
N ASN A 33 1.55 9.48 4.81
CA ASN A 33 1.66 10.00 3.44
C ASN A 33 2.00 8.90 2.43
N GLY A 34 2.29 7.67 2.88
CA GLY A 34 2.64 6.58 1.98
C GLY A 34 3.21 5.36 2.68
N PHE A 35 3.47 4.30 1.91
CA PHE A 35 4.04 3.06 2.41
C PHE A 35 5.17 2.60 1.50
N GLY A 36 6.32 2.27 2.08
CA GLY A 36 7.34 1.49 1.39
C GLY A 36 6.94 0.02 1.44
N LEU A 37 6.80 -0.61 0.28
CA LEU A 37 6.55 -2.04 0.17
C LEU A 37 7.78 -2.74 -0.40
N GLU A 38 8.19 -3.80 0.27
CA GLU A 38 9.23 -4.71 -0.16
C GLU A 38 8.59 -6.03 -0.58
N LYS A 39 8.94 -6.50 -1.77
CA LYS A 39 8.52 -7.79 -2.30
C LYS A 39 9.13 -8.90 -1.45
N LEU A 40 8.29 -9.82 -0.97
CA LEU A 40 8.74 -10.97 -0.21
C LEU A 40 9.07 -12.13 -1.18
N ASP A 41 10.34 -12.23 -1.58
CA ASP A 41 10.81 -13.30 -2.48
C ASP A 41 11.07 -14.64 -1.73
N SER A 42 11.22 -14.61 -0.41
CA SER A 42 11.47 -15.77 0.45
C SER A 42 10.21 -16.28 1.13
N HIS A 43 10.22 -17.54 1.59
CA HIS A 43 9.17 -18.06 2.48
C HIS A 43 8.97 -17.14 3.70
N GLN A 44 7.71 -16.99 4.13
CA GLN A 44 7.32 -16.16 5.29
C GLN A 44 8.11 -16.49 6.55
N ASP A 45 8.49 -17.76 6.74
CA ASP A 45 9.35 -18.23 7.84
C ASP A 45 10.77 -17.62 7.84
N SER A 46 11.17 -16.92 6.77
CA SER A 46 12.45 -16.21 6.68
C SER A 46 12.40 -14.79 7.24
N ILE A 47 11.22 -14.30 7.61
CA ILE A 47 11.03 -12.97 8.19
C ILE A 47 11.56 -12.98 9.62
N LYS A 48 12.66 -12.25 9.86
CA LYS A 48 13.33 -12.18 11.17
C LYS A 48 12.87 -11.02 12.06
N THR A 49 11.97 -10.19 11.56
CA THR A 49 11.53 -8.95 12.20
C THR A 49 10.05 -8.79 11.98
N ASP A 50 9.36 -8.19 12.94
CA ASP A 50 7.94 -7.91 12.82
C ASP A 50 7.63 -7.07 11.59
N ARG A 51 6.63 -7.48 10.81
CA ARG A 51 6.26 -6.83 9.55
C ARG A 51 4.76 -6.92 9.31
N THR A 52 4.22 -5.93 8.61
CA THR A 52 2.90 -6.05 8.02
C THR A 52 3.01 -6.67 6.64
N ILE A 53 2.26 -7.74 6.40
CA ILE A 53 2.13 -8.43 5.13
C ILE A 53 0.91 -7.88 4.39
N TRP A 54 1.10 -7.63 3.11
CA TRP A 54 0.11 -7.16 2.16
C TRP A 54 -0.07 -8.24 1.10
N SER A 55 -1.26 -8.82 1.05
CA SER A 55 -1.64 -9.84 0.06
C SER A 55 -2.74 -9.28 -0.83
N PHE A 56 -2.41 -9.03 -2.08
CA PHE A 56 -3.36 -8.55 -3.09
C PHE A 56 -3.87 -9.77 -3.86
N LYS A 57 -5.14 -10.12 -3.73
CA LYS A 57 -5.79 -11.16 -4.55
C LYS A 57 -7.14 -10.62 -5.02
N ASP A 58 -8.24 -11.31 -4.74
CA ASP A 58 -9.59 -10.77 -4.91
C ASP A 58 -9.85 -9.53 -4.03
N SER A 59 -9.15 -9.44 -2.90
CA SER A 59 -9.12 -8.28 -2.01
C SER A 59 -7.71 -8.08 -1.45
N LEU A 60 -7.44 -6.91 -0.90
CA LEU A 60 -6.24 -6.64 -0.12
C LEU A 60 -6.45 -7.20 1.29
N THR A 61 -5.65 -8.17 1.67
CA THR A 61 -5.54 -8.62 3.06
C THR A 61 -4.31 -8.01 3.70
N LEU A 62 -4.50 -7.33 4.83
CA LEU A 62 -3.42 -6.89 5.70
C LEU A 62 -3.33 -7.80 6.91
N SER A 63 -2.12 -8.25 7.22
CA SER A 63 -1.83 -9.00 8.44
C SER A 63 -0.53 -8.56 9.07
N PHE A 64 -0.43 -8.71 10.38
CA PHE A 64 0.79 -8.48 11.12
C PHE A 64 1.46 -9.82 11.42
N TYR A 65 2.71 -9.95 11.01
CA TYR A 65 3.54 -11.08 11.34
C TYR A 65 4.47 -10.71 12.50
N ASP A 66 4.35 -11.45 13.60
CA ASP A 66 5.22 -11.38 14.77
C ASP A 66 6.32 -12.44 14.62
N ALA A 67 7.55 -11.97 14.44
CA ALA A 67 8.70 -12.84 14.21
C ALA A 67 9.13 -13.59 15.49
N SER A 68 8.78 -13.08 16.67
CA SER A 68 9.12 -13.72 17.94
C SER A 68 8.25 -14.95 18.22
N THR A 69 6.98 -14.90 17.80
CA THR A 69 6.01 -15.99 17.98
C THR A 69 5.78 -16.80 16.71
N ASN A 70 6.37 -16.38 15.58
CA ASN A 70 6.12 -16.91 14.25
C ASN A 70 4.61 -17.00 13.94
N SER A 71 3.86 -15.96 14.32
CA SER A 71 2.40 -15.93 14.23
C SER A 71 1.92 -14.75 13.39
N GLU A 72 0.77 -14.95 12.73
CA GLU A 72 0.15 -13.96 11.87
C GLU A 72 -1.22 -13.57 12.44
N THR A 73 -1.44 -12.26 12.61
CA THR A 73 -2.70 -11.68 13.06
C THR A 73 -3.34 -10.87 11.94
N LEU A 74 -4.58 -11.21 11.57
CA LEU A 74 -5.34 -10.46 10.58
C LEU A 74 -5.63 -9.04 11.09
N ILE A 75 -5.20 -8.03 10.32
CA ILE A 75 -5.53 -6.61 10.58
C ILE A 75 -6.87 -6.29 9.91
N GLY A 76 -7.02 -6.65 8.63
CA GLY A 76 -8.22 -6.31 7.88
C GLY A 76 -8.22 -6.82 6.45
N ARG A 77 -9.40 -6.73 5.82
CA ARG A 77 -9.61 -7.00 4.39
C ARG A 77 -10.24 -5.78 3.75
N TYR A 78 -9.69 -5.37 2.62
CA TYR A 78 -10.03 -4.12 1.95
C TYR A 78 -10.21 -4.36 0.46
N GLU A 79 -11.15 -3.65 -0.13
CA GLU A 79 -11.25 -3.61 -1.59
C GLU A 79 -10.10 -2.77 -2.15
N TYR A 80 -9.56 -3.18 -3.28
CA TYR A 80 -8.61 -2.39 -4.01
C TYR A 80 -8.87 -2.47 -5.51
N THR A 81 -8.50 -1.43 -6.23
CA THR A 81 -8.52 -1.42 -7.70
C THR A 81 -7.21 -0.86 -8.23
N LYS A 82 -6.86 -1.31 -9.44
CA LYS A 82 -5.68 -0.88 -10.19
C LYS A 82 -6.15 -0.08 -11.39
N GLU A 83 -5.83 1.21 -11.46
CA GLU A 83 -6.20 2.05 -12.59
C GLU A 83 -5.08 3.03 -12.92
N ASN A 84 -4.68 3.13 -14.20
CA ASN A 84 -3.73 4.14 -14.69
C ASN A 84 -2.45 4.29 -13.82
N ASN A 85 -1.84 3.16 -13.42
CA ASN A 85 -0.67 3.06 -12.53
C ASN A 85 -0.89 3.57 -11.11
N GLN A 86 -2.15 3.53 -10.66
CA GLN A 86 -2.53 3.92 -9.32
C GLN A 86 -3.16 2.72 -8.65
N LEU A 87 -2.98 2.68 -7.34
CA LEU A 87 -3.58 1.70 -6.47
C LEU A 87 -4.60 2.46 -5.61
N ILE A 88 -5.87 2.14 -5.77
CA ILE A 88 -6.96 2.74 -5.00
C ILE A 88 -7.35 1.70 -3.96
N ILE A 89 -7.32 2.05 -2.68
CA ILE A 89 -7.57 1.11 -1.58
C ILE A 89 -8.66 1.67 -0.66
N ALA A 90 -9.72 0.90 -0.47
CA ALA A 90 -10.85 1.24 0.38
C ALA A 90 -10.60 0.82 1.83
N PHE A 91 -9.67 1.51 2.50
CA PHE A 91 -9.36 1.24 3.91
C PHE A 91 -10.50 1.60 4.88
N VAL A 92 -11.24 2.67 4.55
CA VAL A 92 -12.40 3.11 5.32
C VAL A 92 -13.63 3.04 4.42
N LYS A 93 -14.71 2.45 4.93
CA LYS A 93 -15.98 2.34 4.20
C LYS A 93 -16.41 3.74 3.75
N ASN A 94 -16.54 3.92 2.42
CA ASN A 94 -16.88 5.16 1.71
C ASN A 94 -15.77 6.21 1.51
N HIS A 95 -14.53 5.95 1.95
CA HIS A 95 -13.39 6.87 1.71
C HIS A 95 -12.18 6.10 1.16
N PRO A 96 -12.21 5.73 -0.14
CA PRO A 96 -11.06 5.11 -0.77
C PRO A 96 -9.88 6.08 -0.81
N LEU A 97 -8.70 5.56 -0.52
CA LEU A 97 -7.45 6.30 -0.58
C LEU A 97 -6.71 5.93 -1.87
N GLU A 98 -6.33 6.95 -2.63
CA GLU A 98 -5.56 6.77 -3.85
C GLU A 98 -4.06 6.85 -3.57
N TYR A 99 -3.31 5.89 -4.10
CA TYR A 99 -1.86 5.84 -4.01
C TYR A 99 -1.23 5.84 -5.41
N SER A 100 -0.25 6.71 -5.60
CA SER A 100 0.65 6.66 -6.76
C SER A 100 1.80 5.71 -6.46
N VAL A 101 2.16 4.84 -7.40
CA VAL A 101 3.26 3.89 -7.23
C VAL A 101 4.54 4.49 -7.79
N GLY A 102 5.49 4.81 -6.91
CA GLY A 102 6.88 5.12 -7.25
C GLY A 102 7.75 3.87 -7.15
N ILE A 103 8.70 3.67 -8.06
CA ILE A 103 9.65 2.56 -7.99
C ILE A 103 10.94 3.07 -7.38
N VAL A 104 11.37 2.42 -6.30
CA VAL A 104 12.64 2.74 -5.63
C VAL A 104 13.75 1.81 -6.13
N SER A 105 13.42 0.54 -6.41
CA SER A 105 14.32 -0.44 -7.01
C SER A 105 13.53 -1.47 -7.82
N THR A 106 14.12 -1.97 -8.90
CA THR A 106 13.53 -2.80 -9.97
C THR A 106 12.54 -3.84 -9.45
N GLY A 107 11.24 -3.50 -9.41
CA GLY A 107 10.16 -4.43 -9.06
C GLY A 107 10.16 -5.02 -7.65
N ASN A 108 11.19 -4.80 -6.84
CA ASN A 108 11.32 -5.40 -5.50
C ASN A 108 11.02 -4.40 -4.38
N PHE A 109 11.18 -3.11 -4.64
CA PHE A 109 10.88 -2.05 -3.67
C PHE A 109 10.04 -0.98 -4.35
N VAL A 110 8.84 -0.77 -3.83
CA VAL A 110 7.92 0.26 -4.30
C VAL A 110 7.54 1.20 -3.18
N LEU A 111 7.25 2.44 -3.54
CA LEU A 111 6.75 3.47 -2.66
C LEU A 111 5.33 3.82 -3.08
N LEU A 112 4.36 3.46 -2.26
CA LEU A 112 3.00 3.96 -2.36
C LEU A 112 2.98 5.38 -1.80
N THR A 113 2.67 6.38 -2.61
CA THR A 113 2.51 7.77 -2.16
C THR A 113 1.04 8.15 -2.18
N LYS A 114 0.49 8.48 -1.02
CA LYS A 114 -0.90 8.91 -0.87
C LYS A 114 -1.11 10.20 -1.67
N LYS A 115 -2.06 10.20 -2.60
CA LYS A 115 -2.47 11.43 -3.25
C LYS A 115 -3.22 12.28 -2.24
N GLN A 116 -2.73 13.49 -2.02
CA GLN A 116 -3.53 14.47 -1.29
C GLN A 116 -4.78 14.75 -2.11
N GLU A 117 -5.96 14.66 -1.48
CA GLU A 117 -7.16 15.25 -2.06
C GLU A 117 -6.80 16.68 -2.45
N LYS A 118 -6.98 17.03 -3.72
CA LYS A 118 -6.87 18.42 -4.15
C LYS A 118 -7.92 19.19 -3.35
N ARG A 119 -7.51 19.80 -2.23
CA ARG A 119 -8.28 20.84 -1.57
C ARG A 119 -8.49 21.92 -2.63
N ASN A 120 -9.65 21.90 -3.26
CA ASN A 120 -10.12 22.97 -4.11
C ASN A 120 -10.09 24.25 -3.26
N LYS A 121 -9.01 25.02 -3.37
CA LYS A 121 -8.97 26.39 -2.89
C LYS A 121 -9.96 27.16 -3.76
N LYS A 122 -11.25 27.16 -3.39
CA LYS A 122 -12.20 28.18 -3.81
C LYS A 122 -11.65 29.52 -3.31
N ARG A 123 -10.80 30.15 -4.11
CA ARG A 123 -10.50 31.57 -3.99
C ARG A 123 -11.82 32.29 -4.23
N LYS A 124 -12.46 32.76 -3.16
CA LYS A 124 -13.54 33.75 -3.29
C LYS A 124 -12.92 35.01 -3.94
N PRO A 125 -13.53 35.60 -4.97
CA PRO A 125 -13.10 36.90 -5.44
C PRO A 125 -13.43 37.94 -4.36
N ASN A 126 -12.42 38.67 -3.92
CA ASN A 126 -12.62 39.90 -3.14
C ASN A 126 -13.11 40.97 -4.12
N HIS A 127 -14.36 41.39 -3.98
CA HIS A 127 -14.80 42.72 -4.40
C HIS A 127 -15.20 43.48 -3.13
N GLY A 128 -14.33 44.41 -2.75
CA GLY A 128 -14.52 45.43 -1.74
C GLY A 128 -13.72 46.65 -2.19
#